data_AF-A0A9D5JJL3-F1
#
_entry.id   AF-A0A9D5JJL3-F1
#
_cell.length_a   1.000
_cell.length_b   1.000
_cell.length_c   1.000
_cell.angle_alpha   90.00
_cell.angle_beta   90.00
_cell.angle_gamma   90.00
#
_symmetry.space_group_name_H-M   'P 1'
#
loop_
_entity.id
_entity.type
_entity.pdbx_description
1 polymer ?
#
loop_
_entity_poly.entity_id
_entity_poly.type
_entity_poly.pdbx_seq_one_letter_code
_entity_poly.pdbx_strand_id
1 'polypeptide(L)'
;MRLKVNDQYEEGFLINKDKVDLFANLTGDRNPIHIDQYFASKTLFGKCIVHGILSAGFISRVIANNLCWRRVNCACQGYGVKR
;
A
#
# COMPACT_ATOMS: atom_id res chain seq x y z
N MET A 1 16.54 18.58 0.73
CA MET A 1 15.32 19.30 1.17
C MET A 1 15.32 19.20 2.68
N ARG A 2 15.10 20.31 3.37
CA ARG A 2 15.05 20.33 4.84
C ARG A 2 13.57 20.47 5.19
N LEU A 3 12.95 19.38 5.64
CA LEU A 3 11.56 19.41 6.09
C LEU A 3 11.41 20.43 7.22
N LYS A 4 10.32 21.20 7.19
CA LYS A 4 9.94 22.15 8.22
C LYS A 4 8.65 21.70 8.89
N VAL A 5 8.46 22.13 10.13
CA VAL A 5 7.18 21.95 10.82
C VAL A 5 6.10 22.62 9.98
N ASN A 6 4.97 21.93 9.81
CA ASN A 6 3.85 22.30 8.94
C ASN A 6 4.05 22.07 7.43
N ASP A 7 5.14 21.40 7.00
CA ASP A 7 5.20 20.89 5.63
C ASP A 7 4.11 19.82 5.42
N GLN A 8 3.36 19.96 4.31
CA GLN A 8 2.29 19.05 3.93
C GLN A 8 2.55 18.50 2.52
N TYR A 9 2.09 17.27 2.29
CA TYR A 9 2.13 16.62 0.99
C TYR A 9 0.90 15.74 0.81
N GLU A 10 0.25 15.86 -0.33
CA GLU A 10 -0.95 15.11 -0.68
C GLU A 10 -0.78 14.52 -2.08
N GLU A 11 -1.12 13.23 -2.24
CA GLU A 11 -1.14 12.53 -3.51
C GLU A 11 -2.33 11.56 -3.51
N GLY A 12 -3.13 11.59 -4.58
CA GLY A 12 -4.28 10.70 -4.74
C GLY A 12 -3.89 9.40 -5.42
N PHE A 13 -4.33 8.27 -4.87
CA PHE A 13 -4.11 6.95 -5.45
C PHE A 13 -5.44 6.32 -5.86
N LEU A 14 -5.59 6.01 -7.14
CA LEU A 14 -6.70 5.20 -7.63
C LEU A 14 -6.36 3.71 -7.50
N ILE A 15 -7.20 2.98 -6.78
CA ILE A 15 -7.06 1.54 -6.55
C ILE A 15 -8.21 0.85 -7.25
N ASN A 16 -7.89 0.04 -8.25
CA ASN A 16 -8.82 -0.82 -8.95
C ASN A 16 -8.70 -2.26 -8.43
N LYS A 17 -9.57 -3.14 -8.93
CA LYS A 17 -9.59 -4.56 -8.56
C LYS A 17 -8.25 -5.27 -8.82
N ASP A 18 -7.58 -4.97 -9.92
CA ASP A 18 -6.30 -5.62 -10.27
C ASP A 18 -5.22 -5.40 -9.20
N LYS A 19 -5.15 -4.18 -8.63
CA LYS A 19 -4.20 -3.90 -7.53
C LYS A 19 -4.55 -4.64 -6.25
N VAL A 20 -5.85 -4.81 -5.95
CA VAL A 20 -6.32 -5.58 -4.80
C VAL A 20 -5.97 -7.06 -4.97
N ASP A 21 -6.24 -7.61 -6.16
CA ASP A 21 -5.97 -9.02 -6.47
C ASP A 21 -4.45 -9.28 -6.48
N LEU A 22 -3.64 -8.36 -7.01
CA LEU A 22 -2.18 -8.45 -6.95
C LEU A 22 -1.68 -8.44 -5.50
N PHE A 23 -2.21 -7.55 -4.65
CA PHE A 23 -1.82 -7.48 -3.25
C PHE A 23 -2.19 -8.74 -2.49
N ALA A 24 -3.40 -9.28 -2.71
CA ALA A 24 -3.84 -10.54 -2.14
C ALA A 24 -2.93 -11.72 -2.56
N ASN A 25 -2.51 -11.75 -3.83
CA ASN A 25 -1.61 -12.79 -4.33
C ASN A 25 -0.19 -12.65 -3.75
N LEU A 26 0.32 -11.42 -3.60
CA LEU A 26 1.65 -11.16 -3.06
C LEU A 26 1.75 -11.49 -1.57
N THR A 27 0.73 -11.11 -0.80
CA THR A 27 0.74 -11.23 0.67
C THR A 27 0.14 -12.54 1.17
N GLY A 28 -0.68 -13.20 0.36
CA GLY A 28 -1.52 -14.32 0.79
C GLY A 28 -2.78 -13.90 1.54
N ASP A 29 -3.03 -12.60 1.75
CA ASP A 29 -4.27 -12.11 2.34
C ASP A 29 -5.43 -12.19 1.34
N ARG A 30 -6.08 -13.37 1.34
CA ARG A 30 -7.24 -13.68 0.50
C ARG A 30 -8.56 -13.58 1.27
N ASN A 31 -8.64 -12.70 2.27
CA ASN A 31 -9.90 -12.49 2.98
C ASN A 31 -11.04 -12.16 1.96
N PRO A 32 -12.16 -12.89 1.96
CA PRO A 32 -13.21 -12.74 0.96
C PRO A 32 -13.83 -11.35 0.91
N ILE A 33 -13.71 -10.55 1.99
CA ILE A 33 -14.14 -9.15 1.99
C ILE A 33 -13.44 -8.29 0.91
N HIS A 34 -12.24 -8.69 0.48
CA HIS A 34 -11.46 -7.95 -0.51
C HIS A 34 -11.65 -8.47 -1.95
N ILE A 35 -11.99 -9.75 -2.12
CA ILE A 35 -11.89 -10.44 -3.41
C ILE A 35 -13.21 -11.05 -3.92
N ASP A 36 -14.18 -11.30 -3.04
CA ASP A 36 -15.45 -11.96 -3.36
C ASP A 36 -16.61 -10.98 -3.20
N GLN A 37 -17.19 -10.60 -4.35
CA GLN A 37 -18.32 -9.67 -4.40
C GLN A 37 -19.59 -10.24 -3.75
N TYR A 38 -19.84 -11.55 -3.86
CA TYR A 38 -21.00 -12.19 -3.25
C TYR A 38 -20.88 -12.19 -1.73
N PHE A 39 -19.71 -12.54 -1.20
CA PHE A 39 -19.45 -12.45 0.24
C PHE A 39 -19.60 -11.00 0.72
N ALA A 40 -18.94 -10.05 0.05
CA ALA A 40 -18.94 -8.66 0.47
C ALA A 40 -20.33 -8.01 0.43
N SER A 41 -21.21 -8.44 -0.51
CA SER A 41 -22.60 -7.96 -0.59
C SER A 41 -23.45 -8.29 0.64
N LYS A 42 -23.07 -9.31 1.41
CA LYS A 42 -23.75 -9.72 2.66
C LYS A 42 -23.24 -8.99 3.90
N THR A 43 -22.21 -8.17 3.74
CA THR A 43 -21.60 -7.42 4.84
C THR A 43 -22.12 -5.98 4.87
N LEU A 44 -21.84 -5.27 5.95
CA LEU A 44 -22.18 -3.84 6.10
C LEU A 44 -21.58 -2.96 5.00
N PHE A 45 -20.53 -3.42 4.31
CA PHE A 45 -19.88 -2.68 3.23
C PHE A 45 -20.62 -2.79 1.90
N GLY A 46 -21.40 -3.86 1.68
CA GLY A 46 -22.17 -4.11 0.45
C GLY A 46 -21.36 -4.35 -0.84
N LYS A 47 -20.03 -4.21 -0.80
CA LYS A 47 -19.10 -4.41 -1.93
C LYS A 47 -17.70 -4.71 -1.42
N CYS A 48 -16.84 -5.23 -2.29
CA CYS A 48 -15.43 -5.43 -1.94
C CYS A 48 -14.76 -4.11 -1.53
N ILE A 49 -13.96 -4.17 -0.47
CA ILE A 49 -13.14 -3.04 0.00
C ILE A 49 -11.65 -3.38 -0.16
N VAL A 50 -10.80 -2.37 -0.18
CA VAL A 50 -9.35 -2.55 -0.30
C VAL A 50 -8.74 -3.01 1.03
N HIS A 51 -7.67 -3.82 0.99
CA HIS A 51 -6.88 -4.17 2.18
C HIS A 51 -6.41 -2.91 2.91
N GLY A 52 -6.76 -2.77 4.19
CA GLY A 52 -6.37 -1.58 4.97
C GLY A 52 -4.87 -1.36 4.98
N ILE A 53 -4.08 -2.43 5.12
CA ILE A 53 -2.62 -2.36 5.16
C ILE A 53 -1.99 -1.94 3.82
N LEU A 54 -2.70 -2.07 2.69
CA LEU A 54 -2.22 -1.56 1.41
C LEU A 54 -2.02 -0.03 1.46
N SER A 55 -2.83 0.69 2.24
CA SER A 55 -2.67 2.13 2.46
C SER A 55 -1.34 2.49 3.12
N ALA A 56 -0.85 1.65 4.03
CA ALA A 56 0.44 1.86 4.70
C ALA A 56 1.61 1.76 3.70
N GLY A 57 1.49 0.94 2.65
CA GLY A 57 2.46 0.89 1.55
C GLY A 57 2.55 2.23 0.80
N PHE A 58 1.42 2.90 0.56
CA PHE A 58 1.40 4.23 -0.08
C PHE A 58 1.99 5.31 0.83
N ILE A 59 1.67 5.30 2.12
CA ILE A 59 2.26 6.20 3.11
C ILE A 59 3.78 6.03 3.12
N SER A 60 4.27 4.79 3.18
CA SER A 60 5.70 4.47 3.12
C SER A 60 6.36 5.00 1.84
N ARG A 61 5.73 4.79 0.67
CA ARG A 61 6.21 5.33 -0.61
C ARG A 61 6.33 6.86 -0.59
N VAL A 62 5.30 7.56 -0.12
CA VAL A 62 5.29 9.04 -0.06
C VAL A 62 6.40 9.55 0.86
N ILE A 63 6.52 8.96 2.06
CA ILE A 63 7.57 9.33 3.00
C ILE A 63 8.94 9.06 2.38
N ALA A 64 9.17 7.85 1.87
CA ALA A 64 10.45 7.45 1.32
C ALA A 64 10.87 8.34 0.15
N ASN A 65 10.00 8.50 -0.85
CA ASN A 65 10.37 9.12 -2.13
C ASN A 65 10.22 10.64 -2.15
N ASN A 66 9.25 11.19 -1.42
CA ASN A 66 8.87 12.59 -1.58
C ASN A 66 9.31 13.46 -0.38
N LEU A 67 9.37 12.88 0.82
CA LEU A 67 9.69 13.64 2.05
C LEU A 67 11.11 13.36 2.56
N CYS A 68 11.55 12.10 2.57
CA CYS A 68 12.78 11.66 3.21
C CYS A 68 13.98 11.50 2.26
N TRP A 69 13.77 11.24 0.95
CA TRP A 69 14.84 10.69 0.09
C TRP A 69 16.08 11.57 -0.10
N ARG A 70 16.07 12.88 0.18
CA ARG A 70 17.27 13.69 -0.06
C ARG A 70 18.43 13.45 0.92
N ARG A 71 18.26 12.67 2.00
CA ARG A 71 19.36 12.32 2.95
C ARG A 71 19.22 10.97 3.68
N VAL A 72 18.37 10.05 3.21
CA VAL A 72 18.32 8.71 3.80
C VAL A 72 19.12 7.77 2.89
N ASN A 73 20.34 7.45 3.30
CA ASN A 73 21.05 6.27 2.79
C ASN A 73 20.29 5.03 3.30
N CYS A 74 19.17 4.70 2.67
CA CYS A 74 18.51 3.43 2.89
C CYS A 74 19.26 2.40 2.06
N ALA A 75 20.33 1.84 2.64
CA ALA A 75 20.88 0.59 2.15
C ALA A 75 19.86 -0.50 2.49
N CYS A 76 18.91 -0.76 1.60
CA CYS A 76 18.30 -2.08 1.53
C CYS A 76 19.38 -3.06 1.03
N GLN A 77 20.29 -3.48 1.91
CA GLN A 77 21.06 -4.69 1.68
C GLN A 77 20.10 -5.87 1.81
N GLY A 78 19.78 -6.50 0.67
CA GLY A 78 19.14 -7.81 0.67
C GLY A 78 18.25 -8.10 -0.54
N TYR A 79 18.86 -8.37 -1.69
CA TYR A 79 18.40 -9.46 -2.55
C TYR A 79 19.63 -10.27 -2.97
N GLY A 80 20.14 -11.07 -2.04
CA GLY A 80 21.01 -12.20 -2.36
C GLY A 80 20.18 -13.27 -3.05
N VAL A 81 20.22 -13.28 -4.38
CA VAL A 81 19.81 -14.43 -5.18
C VAL A 81 20.94 -15.45 -5.13
N LYS A 82 20.63 -16.59 -4.50
CA LYS A 82 21.37 -17.86 -4.39
C LYS A 82 22.66 -17.86 -3.56
N ARG A 83 22.74 -18.85 -2.66
CA ARG A 83 23.97 -19.33 -2.03
C ARG A 83 24.91 -19.90 -3.08
#